data_AF-A0AAN7KX27-F1
#
_entry.id   AF-A0AAN7KX27-F1
#
_cell.length_a   1.000
_cell.length_b   1.000
_cell.length_c   1.000
_cell.angle_alpha   90.00
_cell.angle_beta   90.00
_cell.angle_gamma   90.00
#
_symmetry.space_group_name_H-M   'P 1'
#
loop_
_entity.id
_entity.type
_entity.pdbx_description
1 polymer ?
#
loop_
_entity_poly.entity_id
_entity_poly.type
_entity_poly.pdbx_seq_one_letter_code
_entity_poly.pdbx_strand_id
1 'polypeptide(L)'
;MKLRRVSVNWVLVILLAVGRGGEGDIVAAAEVLSSPPCQFPAIYNFGDSDSDTGGISAAFYPAGSPSGETYFGRPSGRGSDGRLMIDFICK
;
A
#
# COMPACT_ATOMS: atom_id res chain seq x y z
N MET A 1 35.30 -30.21 -8.73
CA MET A 1 34.22 -29.62 -7.92
C MET A 1 33.12 -29.13 -8.84
N LYS A 2 31.91 -29.70 -8.75
CA LYS A 2 30.81 -29.49 -9.70
C LYS A 2 29.88 -28.41 -9.15
N LEU A 3 29.85 -27.25 -9.80
CA LEU A 3 28.99 -26.12 -9.45
C LEU A 3 27.53 -26.53 -9.70
N ARG A 4 26.73 -26.67 -8.65
CA ARG A 4 25.30 -26.96 -8.75
C ARG A 4 24.56 -25.64 -8.97
N ARG A 5 24.07 -25.44 -10.20
CA ARG A 5 23.17 -24.34 -10.57
C ARG A 5 21.84 -24.57 -9.83
N VAL A 6 21.51 -23.73 -8.86
CA VAL A 6 20.18 -23.75 -8.24
C VAL A 6 19.23 -23.12 -9.25
N SER A 7 18.47 -23.95 -9.96
CA SER A 7 17.39 -23.50 -10.82
C SER A 7 16.26 -22.99 -9.93
N VAL A 8 16.12 -21.67 -9.82
CA VAL A 8 14.92 -21.05 -9.26
C VAL A 8 13.83 -21.20 -10.33
N ASN A 9 12.88 -22.08 -10.07
CA ASN A 9 11.79 -22.42 -10.98
C ASN A 9 10.77 -21.27 -10.94
N TRP A 10 10.86 -20.32 -11.88
CA TRP A 10 10.01 -19.12 -11.97
C TRP A 10 8.53 -19.40 -12.31
N VAL A 11 8.09 -20.65 -12.31
CA VAL A 11 6.76 -21.07 -12.79
C VAL A 11 5.68 -21.01 -11.69
N LEU A 12 6.00 -20.68 -10.44
CA LEU A 12 5.06 -20.79 -9.30
C LEU A 12 4.67 -19.44 -8.65
N VAL A 13 4.39 -18.39 -9.42
CA VAL A 13 3.88 -17.12 -8.83
C VAL A 13 2.64 -16.53 -9.53
N ILE A 14 2.15 -17.09 -10.64
CA ILE A 14 0.95 -16.55 -11.31
C ILE A 14 -0.09 -17.65 -11.49
N LEU A 15 -0.86 -17.94 -10.43
CA LEU A 15 -2.07 -18.77 -10.54
C LEU A 15 -3.06 -18.59 -9.37
N LEU A 16 -3.44 -17.34 -9.11
CA LEU A 16 -4.68 -16.91 -8.43
C LEU A 16 -5.08 -15.60 -9.11
N ALA A 17 -6.14 -15.43 -9.89
CA ALA A 17 -7.42 -16.11 -9.98
C ALA A 17 -7.96 -16.03 -11.42
N VAL A 18 -8.39 -17.16 -11.98
CA VAL A 18 -9.30 -17.20 -13.14
C VAL A 18 -10.71 -17.35 -12.58
N GLY A 19 -11.46 -16.24 -12.52
CA GLY A 19 -12.90 -16.26 -12.27
C GLY A 19 -13.64 -16.65 -13.54
N ARG A 20 -14.53 -17.64 -13.44
CA ARG A 20 -15.32 -18.21 -14.56
C ARG A 20 -16.21 -17.14 -15.19
N GLY A 21 -16.18 -17.05 -16.51
CA GLY A 21 -17.18 -16.35 -17.30
C GLY A 21 -18.55 -17.03 -17.24
N GLY A 22 -19.59 -16.22 -17.15
CA GLY A 22 -20.99 -16.57 -17.41
C GLY A 22 -21.59 -15.46 -18.29
N GLU A 23 -22.36 -15.86 -19.29
CA GLU A 23 -22.95 -15.03 -20.34
C GLU A 23 -23.90 -13.94 -19.82
N GLY A 24 -23.81 -12.76 -20.46
CA GLY A 24 -24.80 -11.71 -20.67
C GLY A 24 -25.90 -11.43 -19.64
N ASP A 25 -25.82 -10.24 -19.02
CA ASP A 25 -26.94 -9.28 -19.01
C ASP A 25 -26.42 -7.85 -18.76
N ILE A 26 -26.75 -6.93 -19.66
CA ILE A 26 -26.53 -5.49 -19.52
C ILE A 26 -27.57 -4.90 -18.55
N VAL A 27 -27.29 -4.95 -17.26
CA VAL A 27 -28.09 -4.24 -16.25
C VAL A 27 -27.40 -2.95 -15.82
N ALA A 28 -28.20 -1.89 -15.88
CA ALA A 28 -27.85 -0.49 -15.77
C ALA A 28 -26.98 -0.13 -14.55
N ALA A 29 -26.20 0.95 -14.72
CA ALA A 29 -25.29 1.57 -13.75
C ALA A 29 -26.00 2.18 -12.52
N ALA A 30 -26.76 1.37 -11.80
CA ALA A 30 -27.51 1.78 -10.61
C ALA A 30 -27.55 0.70 -9.54
N GLU A 31 -26.51 -0.12 -9.41
CA GLU A 31 -26.30 -0.91 -8.20
C GLU A 31 -24.81 -0.85 -7.90
N VAL A 32 -24.39 0.18 -7.15
CA VAL A 32 -23.24 0.01 -6.26
C VAL A 32 -23.72 -1.00 -5.22
N LEU A 33 -23.75 -2.27 -5.61
CA LEU A 33 -24.02 -3.39 -4.72
C LEU A 33 -23.09 -3.19 -3.54
N SER A 34 -23.65 -2.93 -2.37
CA SER A 34 -22.87 -2.77 -1.16
C SER A 34 -22.13 -4.08 -0.93
N SER A 35 -20.89 -4.15 -1.39
CA SER A 35 -20.01 -5.23 -0.99
C SER A 35 -19.91 -5.16 0.53
N PRO A 36 -19.91 -6.31 1.23
CA PRO A 36 -19.61 -6.30 2.65
C PRO A 36 -18.28 -5.54 2.83
N PRO A 37 -18.15 -4.70 3.88
CA PRO A 37 -16.96 -3.90 4.09
C PRO A 37 -15.74 -4.82 4.03
N CYS A 38 -14.89 -4.58 3.02
CA CYS A 38 -13.69 -5.38 2.85
C CYS A 38 -12.73 -5.00 3.97
N GLN A 39 -12.55 -5.89 4.94
CA GLN A 39 -11.63 -5.69 6.05
C GLN A 39 -10.25 -6.14 5.64
N PHE A 40 -9.40 -5.18 5.30
CA PHE A 40 -7.97 -5.43 5.11
C PHE A 40 -7.28 -5.32 6.48
N PRO A 41 -6.69 -6.41 7.00
CA PRO A 41 -6.07 -6.38 8.32
C PRO A 41 -4.80 -5.52 8.37
N ALA A 42 -4.21 -5.22 7.21
CA ALA A 42 -3.04 -4.36 7.07
C ALA A 42 -2.93 -3.78 5.65
N ILE A 43 -2.27 -2.63 5.55
CA ILE A 43 -1.86 -2.01 4.29
C ILE A 43 -0.33 -1.91 4.30
N TYR A 44 0.32 -2.40 3.25
CA TYR A 44 1.75 -2.25 3.03
C TYR A 44 1.96 -1.18 1.96
N ASN A 45 2.54 -0.05 2.33
CA ASN A 45 2.84 1.04 1.42
C ASN A 45 4.32 1.01 1.01
N PHE A 46 4.58 1.20 -0.27
CA PHE A 46 5.92 1.38 -0.83
C PHE A 46 5.93 2.67 -1.64
N GLY A 47 7.02 3.42 -1.58
CA GLY A 47 7.11 4.66 -2.32
C GLY A 47 8.31 5.51 -1.90
N ASP A 48 8.14 6.81 -2.06
CA ASP A 48 9.09 7.85 -1.70
C ASP A 48 8.60 8.66 -0.49
N SER A 49 9.14 9.87 -0.32
CA SER A 49 8.83 10.80 0.77
C SER A 49 7.35 11.10 0.94
N ASP A 50 6.55 11.08 -0.13
CA ASP A 50 5.12 11.45 -0.07
C ASP A 50 4.29 10.35 0.61
N SER A 51 4.85 9.15 0.73
CA SER A 51 4.25 8.00 1.38
C SER A 51 4.95 7.62 2.70
N ASP A 52 6.13 8.19 2.96
CA ASP A 52 6.95 7.80 4.09
C ASP A 52 6.41 8.40 5.40
N THR A 53 5.92 7.53 6.28
CA THR A 53 5.32 7.92 7.56
C THR A 53 6.34 8.12 8.68
N GLY A 54 7.64 8.12 8.35
CA GLY A 54 8.75 8.37 9.28
C GLY A 54 9.89 7.35 9.19
N GLY A 55 9.87 6.45 8.22
CA GLY A 55 10.87 5.42 7.98
C GLY A 55 12.26 6.01 7.75
N ILE A 56 12.40 7.05 6.93
CA ILE A 56 13.69 7.72 6.71
C ILE A 56 14.21 8.38 7.99
N SER A 57 13.30 9.00 8.76
CA SER A 57 13.60 9.61 10.06
C SER A 57 14.04 8.61 11.11
N ALA A 58 13.49 7.40 11.07
CA ALA A 58 13.86 6.31 11.97
C ALA A 58 15.18 5.64 11.58
N ALA A 59 15.49 5.54 10.28
CA ALA A 59 16.62 4.76 9.77
C ALA A 59 17.89 5.57 9.50
N PHE A 60 17.76 6.82 9.04
CA PHE A 60 18.89 7.58 8.49
C PHE A 60 19.08 8.95 9.13
N TYR A 61 18.10 9.85 8.99
CA TYR A 61 18.21 11.23 9.47
C TYR A 61 16.83 11.86 9.66
N PRO A 62 16.67 12.76 10.65
CA PRO A 62 15.39 13.41 10.91
C PRO A 62 14.92 14.23 9.72
N ALA A 63 13.62 14.19 9.42
CA ALA A 63 12.99 15.09 8.48
C ALA A 63 13.16 16.56 8.90
N GLY A 64 13.31 17.45 7.91
CA GLY A 64 13.39 18.88 8.16
C GLY A 64 12.08 19.44 8.70
N SER A 65 12.15 20.50 9.49
CA SER A 65 10.97 21.22 9.95
C SER A 65 10.33 22.01 8.80
N PRO A 66 8.99 22.04 8.69
CA PRO A 66 8.03 21.28 9.49
C PRO A 66 7.85 19.82 9.01
N SER A 67 7.67 18.90 9.96
CA SER A 67 7.58 17.45 9.80
C SER A 67 6.38 16.80 10.51
N GLY A 68 5.26 17.52 10.67
CA GLY A 68 3.99 16.98 11.18
C GLY A 68 3.37 17.82 12.29
N GLU A 69 3.98 18.94 12.64
CA GLU A 69 3.61 19.76 13.78
C GLU A 69 2.20 20.33 13.66
N THR A 70 1.74 20.69 12.45
CA THR A 70 0.38 21.24 12.25
C THR A 70 -0.73 20.21 12.55
N TYR A 71 -0.53 18.93 12.26
CA TYR A 71 -1.55 17.90 12.52
C TYR A 71 -1.31 17.10 13.81
N PHE A 72 -0.07 16.69 14.07
CA PHE A 72 0.29 15.83 15.21
C PHE A 72 0.70 16.63 16.45
N GLY A 73 0.93 17.94 16.34
CA GLY A 73 1.40 18.80 17.44
C GLY A 73 2.85 18.56 17.86
N ARG A 74 3.60 17.76 17.09
CA ARG A 74 5.01 17.42 17.30
C ARG A 74 5.65 16.94 15.99
N PRO A 75 6.99 16.98 15.88
CA PRO A 75 7.70 16.36 14.76
C PRO A 75 7.29 14.89 14.62
N SER A 76 6.72 14.52 13.49
CA SER A 76 6.35 13.13 13.16
C SER A 76 7.39 12.43 12.29
N GLY A 77 8.40 13.17 11.82
CA GLY A 77 9.48 12.64 10.98
C GLY A 77 9.08 12.42 9.53
N ARG A 78 8.00 13.05 9.09
CA ARG A 78 7.44 12.93 7.73
C ARG A 78 7.90 14.09 6.85
N GLY A 79 7.89 13.89 5.53
CA GLY A 79 8.14 14.95 4.53
C GLY A 79 7.01 15.96 4.36
N SER A 80 6.17 16.15 5.37
CA SER A 80 4.98 17.01 5.36
C SER A 80 4.70 17.53 6.77
N ASP A 81 4.13 18.72 6.88
CA ASP A 81 3.67 19.32 8.14
C ASP A 81 2.35 18.70 8.67
N GLY A 82 1.83 17.68 8.00
CA GLY A 82 0.56 17.08 8.39
C GLY A 82 0.39 15.64 7.94
N ARG A 83 -0.84 15.31 7.58
CA ARG A 83 -1.18 13.98 7.06
C ARG A 83 -0.63 13.78 5.65
N LEU A 84 -0.29 12.54 5.35
CA LEU A 84 0.03 12.06 4.00
C LEU A 84 -1.22 11.40 3.39
N MET A 85 -1.21 11.17 2.08
CA MET A 85 -2.34 10.55 1.38
C MET A 85 -2.74 9.19 2.00
N ILE A 86 -1.75 8.42 2.47
CA ILE A 86 -1.96 7.12 3.10
C ILE A 86 -2.82 7.20 4.37
N ASP A 87 -2.76 8.30 5.13
CA ASP A 87 -3.58 8.46 6.36
C ASP A 87 -5.08 8.61 6.06
N PHE A 88 -5.45 8.95 4.82
CA PHE A 88 -6.85 9.05 4.41
C PHE A 88 -7.40 7.72 3.89
N ILE A 89 -6.51 6.82 3.47
CA ILE A 89 -6.82 5.49 2.94
C ILE A 89 -6.87 4.47 4.07
N CYS A 90 -5.91 4.54 5.01
CA CYS A 90 -5.91 3.73 6.24
C CYS A 90 -6.92 4.32 7.23
N LYS A 91 -8.14 3.77 7.26
CA LYS A 91 -9.20 4.11 8.23
C LYS A 91 -9.62 2.89 9.03
#